data_AF-A0A447JJ43-F1
#
_entry.id   AF-A0A447JJ43-F1
#
_cell.length_a   1.000
_cell.length_b   1.000
_cell.length_c   1.000
_cell.angle_alpha   90.00
_cell.angle_beta   90.00
_cell.angle_gamma   90.00
#
_symmetry.space_group_name_H-M   'P 1'
#
loop_
_entity.id
_entity.type
_entity.pdbx_description
1 polymer ?
#
loop_
_entity_poly.entity_id
_entity_poly.type
_entity_poly.pdbx_seq_one_letter_code
_entity_poly.pdbx_strand_id
1 'polypeptide(L)'
;MFNQIARRNFIRHQSTLPLRARTADAILRLMGGKRQASTQHETDSPAAISVSEGAFAEEERYMINGVLTLASRSLRGIMTPRGEISWVDANLSVAEIRQQLLSSPHSLFPVCRGELDEIIGIVRAKELLVALEEGADVAAIAASSPAIVVPETLDPINLFRRFASRARQFRYRH
;
A
#
# COMPACT_ATOMS: atom_id res chain seq x y z
N MET A 1 32.47 28.17 -11.57
CA MET A 1 32.23 28.42 -10.13
C MET A 1 30.76 28.44 -9.71
N PHE A 2 29.78 28.57 -10.63
CA PHE A 2 28.35 28.66 -10.26
C PHE A 2 27.70 27.35 -9.77
N ASN A 3 28.19 26.18 -10.19
CA ASN A 3 27.58 24.89 -9.85
C ASN A 3 27.80 24.46 -8.36
N GLN A 4 28.80 25.04 -7.67
CA GLN A 4 29.09 24.70 -6.26
C GLN A 4 28.20 25.46 -5.27
N ILE A 5 27.83 26.70 -5.59
CA ILE A 5 26.99 27.55 -4.72
C ILE A 5 25.54 27.06 -4.73
N ALA A 6 25.03 26.65 -5.90
CA ALA A 6 23.71 26.05 -6.04
C ALA A 6 23.57 24.77 -5.19
N ARG A 7 24.58 23.88 -5.22
CA ARG A 7 24.59 22.64 -4.43
C ARG A 7 24.59 22.88 -2.92
N ARG A 8 25.35 23.87 -2.46
CA ARG A 8 25.44 24.23 -1.03
C ARG A 8 24.15 24.84 -0.50
N ASN A 9 23.49 25.69 -1.28
CA ASN A 9 22.20 26.28 -0.91
C ASN A 9 21.09 25.22 -0.90
N PHE A 10 21.10 24.29 -1.85
CA PHE A 10 20.14 23.18 -1.91
C PHE A 10 20.20 22.26 -0.68
N ILE A 11 21.41 21.89 -0.23
CA ILE A 11 21.61 21.06 0.96
C ILE A 11 21.07 21.75 2.23
N ARG A 12 21.34 23.05 2.40
CA ARG A 12 20.85 23.84 3.55
C ARG A 12 19.33 24.04 3.56
N HIS A 13 18.73 24.19 2.38
CA HIS A 13 17.29 24.38 2.25
C HIS A 13 16.51 23.08 2.48
N GLN A 14 17.10 21.92 2.12
CA GLN A 14 16.52 20.62 2.45
C GLN A 14 16.62 20.29 3.94
N SER A 15 17.69 20.69 4.64
CA SER A 15 17.88 20.37 6.07
C SER A 15 16.91 21.07 7.03
N THR A 16 16.12 22.05 6.57
CA THR A 16 15.11 22.74 7.39
C THR A 16 13.74 22.05 7.38
N LEU A 17 13.52 21.11 6.46
CA LEU A 17 12.25 20.40 6.32
C LEU A 17 12.22 19.14 7.20
N PRO A 18 11.06 18.76 7.77
CA PRO A 18 10.93 17.52 8.50
C PRO A 18 11.19 16.30 7.58
N LEU A 19 11.84 15.27 8.14
CA LEU A 19 12.24 14.02 7.47
C LEU A 19 11.16 13.44 6.53
N ARG A 20 9.91 13.40 7.01
CA ARG A 20 8.75 12.92 6.23
C ARG A 20 8.48 13.75 4.98
N ALA A 21 8.60 15.07 5.06
CA ALA A 21 8.36 15.96 3.92
C ALA A 21 9.43 15.80 2.85
N ARG A 22 10.69 15.63 3.27
CA ARG A 22 11.84 15.44 2.37
C ARG A 22 11.79 14.10 1.65
N THR A 23 11.51 13.03 2.40
CA THR A 23 11.36 11.69 1.86
C THR A 23 10.17 11.63 0.89
N ALA A 24 9.03 12.21 1.27
CA ALA A 24 7.84 12.25 0.41
C ALA A 24 8.09 13.03 -0.88
N ASP A 25 8.77 14.18 -0.83
CA ASP A 25 9.09 14.96 -2.03
C ASP A 25 10.03 14.20 -2.97
N ALA A 26 11.06 13.55 -2.43
CA ALA A 26 11.98 12.71 -3.20
C ALA A 26 11.25 11.56 -3.89
N ILE A 27 10.39 10.84 -3.15
CA ILE A 27 9.57 9.75 -3.68
C ILE A 27 8.61 10.26 -4.77
N LEU A 28 7.92 11.37 -4.55
CA LEU A 28 6.97 11.93 -5.52
C LEU A 28 7.66 12.31 -6.83
N ARG A 29 8.85 12.91 -6.76
CA ARG A 29 9.64 13.27 -7.95
C ARG A 29 10.09 12.03 -8.72
N LEU A 30 10.49 10.97 -8.01
CA LEU A 30 10.85 9.67 -8.60
C LEU A 30 9.63 8.97 -9.25
N MET A 31 8.45 9.14 -8.66
CA MET A 31 7.19 8.55 -9.14
C MET A 31 6.49 9.37 -10.25
N GLY A 32 7.15 10.40 -10.80
CA GLY A 32 6.58 11.25 -11.87
C GLY A 32 5.56 12.29 -11.40
N GLY A 33 5.42 12.49 -10.08
CA GLY A 33 4.61 13.52 -9.48
C GLY A 33 5.23 14.91 -9.65
N LYS A 34 4.90 15.61 -10.74
CA LYS A 34 5.12 17.05 -10.84
C LYS A 34 4.21 17.75 -9.82
N ARG A 35 4.75 18.19 -8.70
CA ARG A 35 4.10 19.28 -7.94
C ARG A 35 4.20 20.54 -8.78
N GLN A 36 3.05 21.09 -9.18
CA GLN A 36 2.92 22.52 -9.45
C GLN A 36 3.18 23.25 -8.13
N ALA A 37 4.45 23.50 -7.82
CA ALA A 37 4.84 24.59 -6.95
C ALA A 37 5.38 25.67 -7.88
N SER A 38 4.58 26.71 -8.07
CA SER A 38 4.91 27.92 -8.79
C SER A 38 6.11 28.61 -8.15
N THR A 39 7.33 28.30 -8.58
CA THR A 39 8.44 29.27 -8.69
C THR A 39 9.43 28.78 -9.75
N GLN A 40 9.65 29.62 -10.75
CA GLN A 40 10.48 29.40 -11.94
C GLN A 40 11.92 28.99 -11.59
N HIS A 41 12.43 27.93 -12.20
CA HIS A 41 13.56 27.99 -13.15
C HIS A 41 13.81 26.61 -13.77
N GLU A 42 14.08 26.65 -15.07
CA GLU A 42 14.35 25.53 -15.97
C GLU A 42 15.44 24.59 -15.45
N THR A 43 15.19 23.29 -15.56
CA THR A 43 16.08 22.40 -16.32
C THR A 43 15.33 21.09 -16.59
N ASP A 44 14.95 20.94 -17.85
CA ASP A 44 14.52 19.68 -18.43
C ASP A 44 15.75 18.76 -18.47
N SER A 45 15.80 17.79 -17.57
CA SER A 45 16.72 16.66 -17.67
C SER A 45 16.15 15.48 -16.91
N PRO A 46 16.03 14.29 -17.52
CA PRO A 46 15.84 13.06 -16.78
C PRO A 46 17.20 12.71 -16.15
N ALA A 47 17.70 13.60 -15.29
CA ALA A 47 18.87 13.29 -14.50
C ALA A 47 18.45 12.16 -13.57
N ALA A 48 19.02 10.97 -13.79
CA ALA A 48 19.06 9.91 -12.81
C ALA A 48 19.32 10.59 -11.46
N ILE A 49 18.32 10.56 -10.57
CA ILE A 49 18.45 11.20 -9.26
C ILE A 49 19.47 10.36 -8.50
N SER A 50 20.74 10.71 -8.65
CA SER A 50 21.81 10.20 -7.81
C SER A 50 21.53 10.76 -6.42
N VAL A 51 21.03 9.90 -5.52
CA VAL A 51 20.82 10.24 -4.11
C VAL A 51 22.17 10.68 -3.56
N SER A 52 22.41 11.99 -3.47
CA SER A 52 23.72 12.50 -3.09
C SER A 52 24.03 12.09 -1.65
N GLU A 53 25.16 11.44 -1.44
CA GLU A 53 25.64 10.82 -0.17
C GLU A 53 25.74 11.74 1.06
N GLY A 54 25.33 13.01 0.97
CA GLY A 54 25.31 13.95 2.10
C GLY A 54 24.00 14.74 2.27
N ALA A 55 23.01 14.54 1.40
CA ALA A 55 21.75 15.29 1.52
C ALA A 55 20.82 14.64 2.54
N PHE A 56 20.68 13.31 2.53
CA PHE A 56 19.69 12.58 3.32
C PHE A 56 20.31 11.84 4.51
N ALA A 57 19.59 11.74 5.62
CA ALA A 57 19.92 10.85 6.73
C ALA A 57 19.81 9.37 6.31
N GLU A 58 20.34 8.45 7.11
CA GLU A 58 20.36 7.02 6.80
C GLU A 58 18.94 6.44 6.67
N GLU A 59 18.04 6.85 7.55
CA GLU A 59 16.64 6.42 7.54
C GLU A 59 15.90 6.91 6.29
N GLU A 60 16.21 8.13 5.84
CA GLU A 60 15.66 8.69 4.60
C GLU A 60 16.14 7.90 3.38
N ARG A 61 17.43 7.54 3.34
CA ARG A 61 18.00 6.70 2.26
C ARG A 61 17.37 5.31 2.26
N TYR A 62 17.18 4.71 3.43
CA TYR A 62 16.53 3.41 3.57
C TYR A 62 15.11 3.43 2.99
N MET A 63 14.32 4.45 3.32
CA MET A 63 12.97 4.61 2.76
C MET A 63 12.97 4.84 1.25
N ILE A 64 13.85 5.72 0.75
CA ILE A 64 13.96 5.99 -0.69
C ILE A 64 14.32 4.72 -1.45
N ASN A 65 15.32 3.96 -0.97
CA ASN A 65 15.71 2.69 -1.58
C ASN A 65 14.60 1.64 -1.51
N GLY A 66 13.83 1.60 -0.42
CA GLY A 66 12.67 0.72 -0.29
C GLY A 66 11.61 0.98 -1.37
N VAL A 67 11.30 2.25 -1.64
CA VAL A 67 10.34 2.62 -2.70
C VAL A 67 10.88 2.34 -4.09
N LEU A 68 12.16 2.63 -4.35
CA LEU A 68 12.81 2.32 -5.63
C LEU A 68 12.82 0.82 -5.92
N THR A 69 13.13 0.01 -4.90
CA THR A 69 13.10 -1.46 -5.00
C THR A 69 11.68 -1.97 -5.22
N LEU A 70 10.68 -1.36 -4.57
CA LEU A 70 9.29 -1.70 -4.79
C LEU A 70 8.83 -1.37 -6.22
N ALA A 71 9.31 -0.26 -6.79
CA ALA A 71 9.01 0.17 -8.15
C ALA A 71 9.48 -0.82 -9.22
N SER A 72 10.56 -1.55 -8.94
CA SER A 72 11.16 -2.52 -9.88
C SER A 72 10.65 -3.96 -9.67
N ARG A 73 9.86 -4.23 -8.64
CA ARG A 73 9.28 -5.56 -8.39
C ARG A 73 7.95 -5.75 -9.12
N SER A 74 7.71 -6.97 -9.56
CA SER A 74 6.36 -7.38 -10.01
C SER A 74 5.43 -7.55 -8.82
N LEU A 75 4.13 -7.32 -9.04
CA LEU A 75 3.11 -7.54 -8.01
C LEU A 75 3.09 -9.01 -7.55
N ARG A 76 3.22 -9.96 -8.48
CA ARG A 76 3.40 -11.38 -8.18
C ARG A 76 4.54 -11.63 -7.18
N GLY A 77 5.64 -10.90 -7.29
CA GLY A 77 6.81 -11.05 -6.41
C GLY A 77 6.61 -10.53 -4.99
N ILE A 78 5.50 -9.82 -4.69
CA ILE A 78 5.20 -9.27 -3.36
C ILE A 78 3.88 -9.78 -2.77
N MET A 79 3.07 -10.51 -3.54
CA MET A 79 1.82 -11.10 -3.06
C MET A 79 2.08 -12.39 -2.27
N THR A 80 1.19 -12.69 -1.32
CA THR A 80 1.12 -14.03 -0.72
C THR A 80 0.76 -15.05 -1.81
N PRO A 81 1.55 -16.13 -1.99
CA PRO A 81 1.21 -17.19 -2.93
C PRO A 81 -0.17 -17.76 -2.65
N ARG A 82 -0.92 -18.12 -3.70
CA ARG A 82 -2.30 -18.59 -3.59
C ARG A 82 -2.48 -19.73 -2.57
N GLY A 83 -1.58 -20.70 -2.58
CA GLY A 83 -1.64 -21.86 -1.67
C GLY A 83 -1.37 -21.54 -0.20
N GLU A 84 -0.85 -20.35 0.09
CA GLU A 84 -0.55 -19.87 1.44
C GLU A 84 -1.63 -18.90 1.97
N ILE A 85 -2.67 -18.61 1.17
CA ILE A 85 -3.75 -17.73 1.58
C ILE A 85 -4.62 -18.48 2.59
N SER A 86 -4.76 -17.92 3.79
CA SER A 86 -5.80 -18.34 4.73
C SER A 86 -7.13 -17.67 4.36
N TRP A 87 -8.17 -18.47 4.10
CA TRP A 87 -9.50 -18.00 3.69
C TRP A 87 -10.59 -18.83 4.37
N VAL A 88 -11.76 -18.23 4.57
CA VAL A 88 -12.91 -18.86 5.22
C VAL A 88 -13.90 -19.32 4.16
N ASP A 89 -14.35 -20.57 4.21
CA ASP A 89 -15.49 -21.05 3.42
C ASP A 89 -16.80 -20.77 4.17
N ALA A 90 -17.70 -20.02 3.55
CA ALA A 90 -19.01 -19.67 4.11
C ALA A 90 -19.95 -20.88 4.24
N ASN A 91 -19.63 -22.02 3.63
CA ASN A 91 -20.41 -23.25 3.76
C ASN A 91 -20.04 -24.07 5.01
N LEU A 92 -18.95 -23.72 5.70
CA LEU A 92 -18.54 -24.42 6.93
C LEU A 92 -19.49 -24.10 8.08
N SER A 93 -19.53 -25.00 9.05
CA SER A 93 -20.28 -24.76 10.28
C SER A 93 -19.67 -23.61 11.08
N VAL A 94 -20.50 -22.96 11.90
CA VAL A 94 -20.08 -21.91 12.83
C VAL A 94 -18.89 -22.34 13.70
N ALA A 95 -18.87 -23.61 14.14
CA ALA A 95 -17.80 -24.15 14.96
C ALA A 95 -16.47 -24.25 14.21
N GLU A 96 -16.50 -24.73 12.96
CA GLU A 96 -15.32 -24.85 12.09
C GLU A 96 -14.75 -23.47 11.74
N ILE A 97 -15.60 -22.53 11.33
CA ILE A 97 -15.17 -21.16 11.02
C ILE A 97 -14.55 -20.52 12.27
N ARG A 98 -15.19 -20.65 13.44
CA ARG A 98 -14.67 -20.11 14.70
C ARG A 98 -13.30 -20.70 15.05
N GLN A 99 -13.14 -22.02 14.93
CA GLN A 99 -11.86 -22.69 15.20
C GLN A 99 -10.77 -22.21 14.24
N GLN A 100 -11.09 -22.04 12.96
CA GLN A 100 -10.16 -21.52 11.97
C GLN A 100 -9.72 -20.08 12.30
N LEU A 101 -10.66 -19.21 12.65
CA LEU A 101 -10.37 -17.82 13.00
C LEU A 101 -9.50 -17.69 14.26
N LEU A 102 -9.70 -18.55 15.26
CA LEU A 102 -8.93 -18.53 16.49
C LEU A 102 -7.53 -19.17 16.36
N SER A 103 -7.33 -20.04 15.37
CA SER A 103 -6.05 -20.72 15.14
C SER A 103 -5.12 -19.97 14.17
N SER A 104 -5.65 -18.96 13.48
CA SER A 104 -4.89 -18.19 12.48
C SER A 104 -4.37 -16.86 13.06
N PRO A 105 -3.13 -16.45 12.74
CA PRO A 105 -2.58 -15.17 13.17
C PRO A 105 -3.08 -13.98 12.32
N HIS A 106 -3.91 -14.23 11.30
CA HIS A 106 -4.31 -13.20 10.33
C HIS A 106 -5.52 -12.39 10.80
N SER A 107 -5.54 -11.10 10.49
CA SER A 107 -6.64 -10.19 10.89
C SER A 107 -7.71 -10.00 9.82
N LEU A 108 -7.43 -10.37 8.58
CA LEU A 108 -8.31 -10.23 7.42
C LEU A 108 -8.37 -11.57 6.69
N PHE A 109 -9.58 -11.97 6.31
CA PHE A 109 -9.82 -13.21 5.59
C PHE A 109 -10.65 -12.93 4.34
N PRO A 110 -10.24 -13.46 3.19
CA PRO A 110 -11.18 -13.75 2.13
C PRO A 110 -12.24 -14.72 2.64
N VAL A 111 -13.51 -14.36 2.47
CA VAL A 111 -14.65 -15.24 2.67
C VAL A 111 -15.10 -15.69 1.30
N CYS A 112 -15.10 -17.00 1.07
CA CYS A 112 -15.37 -17.61 -0.22
C CYS A 112 -16.47 -18.67 -0.10
N ARG A 113 -16.92 -19.22 -1.24
CA ARG A 113 -17.91 -20.30 -1.27
C ARG A 113 -17.32 -21.55 -1.92
N GLY A 114 -17.00 -22.56 -1.11
CA GLY A 114 -16.45 -23.85 -1.58
C GLY A 114 -14.99 -23.80 -2.05
N GLU A 115 -14.59 -22.76 -2.78
CA GLU A 115 -13.22 -22.59 -3.25
C GLU A 115 -12.76 -21.13 -3.22
N LEU A 116 -11.45 -20.92 -3.24
CA LEU A 116 -10.81 -19.60 -3.09
C LEU A 116 -11.11 -18.63 -4.25
N ASP A 117 -11.48 -19.12 -5.44
CA ASP A 117 -11.84 -18.24 -6.56
C ASP A 117 -13.24 -17.65 -6.42
N GLU A 118 -14.10 -18.31 -5.65
CA GLU A 118 -15.48 -17.90 -5.40
C GLU A 118 -15.54 -16.91 -4.22
N ILE A 119 -14.80 -15.81 -4.33
CA ILE A 119 -14.69 -14.78 -3.29
C ILE A 119 -16.01 -14.00 -3.17
N ILE A 120 -16.61 -14.04 -1.97
CA ILE A 120 -17.78 -13.22 -1.61
C ILE A 120 -17.31 -11.83 -1.15
N GLY A 121 -16.26 -11.77 -0.33
CA GLY A 121 -15.71 -10.52 0.19
C GLY A 121 -14.50 -10.71 1.09
N ILE A 122 -13.97 -9.61 1.62
CA ILE A 122 -12.86 -9.62 2.59
C ILE A 122 -13.36 -9.06 3.91
N VAL A 123 -13.26 -9.84 4.99
CA VAL A 123 -13.81 -9.48 6.30
C VAL A 123 -12.74 -9.56 7.38
N ARG A 124 -12.82 -8.70 8.40
CA ARG A 124 -11.92 -8.80 9.56
C ARG A 124 -12.29 -10.02 10.40
N ALA A 125 -11.27 -10.70 10.93
CA ALA A 125 -11.44 -11.85 11.82
C ALA A 125 -12.38 -11.52 13.00
N LYS A 126 -12.19 -10.35 13.62
CA LYS A 126 -13.02 -9.87 14.72
C LYS A 126 -14.49 -9.70 14.33
N GLU A 127 -14.78 -9.20 13.13
CA GLU A 127 -16.15 -9.01 12.66
C GLU A 127 -16.83 -10.34 12.37
N LEU A 128 -16.09 -11.29 11.78
CA LEU A 128 -16.58 -12.66 11.62
C LEU A 128 -16.86 -13.31 12.97
N LEU A 129 -15.99 -13.15 13.97
CA LEU A 129 -16.24 -13.71 15.31
C LEU A 129 -17.51 -13.14 15.95
N VAL A 130 -17.72 -11.82 15.89
CA VAL A 130 -18.95 -11.17 16.38
C VAL A 130 -20.18 -11.69 15.63
N ALA A 131 -20.09 -11.79 14.30
CA ALA A 131 -21.17 -12.31 13.46
C ALA A 131 -21.59 -13.73 13.84
N LEU A 132 -20.61 -14.60 14.09
CA LEU A 132 -20.84 -15.98 14.50
C LEU A 132 -21.52 -16.05 15.87
N GLU A 133 -21.16 -15.16 16.79
CA GLU A 133 -21.80 -15.06 18.12
C GLU A 133 -23.25 -14.56 18.03
N GLU A 134 -23.53 -13.65 17.09
CA GLU A 134 -24.88 -13.11 16.83
C GLU A 134 -25.76 -14.03 15.96
N GLY A 135 -25.20 -15.14 15.45
CA GLY A 135 -25.90 -16.05 14.52
C GLY A 135 -26.15 -15.44 13.15
N ALA A 136 -25.36 -14.44 12.75
CA ALA A 136 -25.47 -13.77 11.47
C ALA A 136 -24.91 -14.63 10.33
N ASP A 137 -25.44 -14.41 9.13
CA ASP A 137 -24.93 -15.05 7.91
C ASP A 137 -23.58 -14.45 7.49
N VAL A 138 -22.54 -15.29 7.56
CA VAL A 138 -21.17 -14.95 7.15
C VAL A 138 -21.10 -14.50 5.69
N ALA A 139 -21.88 -15.12 4.80
CA ALA A 139 -21.91 -14.73 3.39
C ALA A 139 -22.51 -13.33 3.20
N ALA A 140 -23.57 -13.00 3.95
CA ALA A 140 -24.20 -11.68 3.89
C ALA A 140 -23.24 -10.57 4.36
N ILE A 141 -22.48 -10.83 5.42
CA ILE A 141 -21.48 -9.88 5.93
C ILE A 141 -20.35 -9.70 4.94
N ALA A 142 -19.84 -10.79 4.37
CA ALA A 142 -18.81 -10.73 3.34
C ALA A 142 -19.26 -9.91 2.13
N ALA A 143 -20.50 -10.09 1.66
CA ALA A 143 -21.04 -9.36 0.51
C ALA A 143 -21.07 -7.82 0.72
N SER A 144 -21.13 -7.37 1.98
CA SER A 144 -21.06 -5.94 2.33
C SER A 144 -19.65 -5.34 2.27
N SER A 145 -18.62 -6.19 2.18
CA SER A 145 -17.20 -5.82 2.15
C SER A 145 -16.50 -6.42 0.92
N PRO A 146 -16.76 -5.87 -0.28
CA PRO A 146 -16.28 -6.46 -1.53
C PRO A 146 -14.75 -6.40 -1.67
N ALA A 147 -14.18 -7.48 -2.20
CA ALA A 147 -12.75 -7.57 -2.48
C ALA A 147 -12.31 -6.58 -3.57
N ILE A 148 -11.10 -6.04 -3.44
CA ILE A 148 -10.45 -5.29 -4.52
C ILE A 148 -9.64 -6.29 -5.33
N VAL A 149 -10.14 -6.66 -6.50
CA VAL A 149 -9.43 -7.54 -7.43
C VAL A 149 -8.59 -6.69 -8.38
N VAL A 150 -7.33 -7.08 -8.57
CA VAL A 150 -6.40 -6.41 -9.48
C VAL A 150 -5.72 -7.42 -10.39
N PRO A 151 -5.42 -7.07 -11.66
CA PRO A 151 -4.60 -7.91 -12.51
C PRO A 151 -3.19 -8.07 -11.93
N GLU A 152 -2.61 -9.25 -12.07
CA GLU A 152 -1.23 -9.52 -11.64
C GLU A 152 -0.19 -8.67 -12.38
N THR A 153 -0.55 -8.13 -13.56
CA THR A 153 0.28 -7.25 -14.38
C THR A 153 0.36 -5.82 -13.86
N LEU A 154 -0.47 -5.47 -12.85
CA LEU A 154 -0.44 -4.14 -12.24
C LEU A 154 0.87 -3.95 -11.47
N ASP A 155 1.52 -2.79 -11.61
CA ASP A 155 2.69 -2.49 -10.81
C ASP A 155 2.30 -2.16 -9.35
N PRO A 156 3.15 -2.51 -8.37
CA PRO A 156 2.89 -2.25 -6.95
C PRO A 156 2.56 -0.78 -6.63
N ILE A 157 3.20 0.16 -7.34
CA ILE A 157 3.00 1.60 -7.10
C ILE A 157 1.57 2.02 -7.47
N ASN A 158 1.08 1.60 -8.63
CA ASN A 158 -0.30 1.87 -9.04
C ASN A 158 -1.33 1.14 -8.18
N LEU A 159 -0.99 -0.04 -7.64
CA LEU A 159 -1.81 -0.70 -6.63
C LEU A 159 -1.97 0.17 -5.36
N PHE A 160 -0.87 0.69 -4.81
CA PHE A 160 -0.91 1.62 -3.67
C PHE A 160 -1.72 2.89 -3.99
N ARG A 161 -1.58 3.42 -5.20
CA ARG A 161 -2.35 4.60 -5.64
C ARG A 161 -3.85 4.32 -5.64
N ARG A 162 -4.29 3.13 -6.06
CA ARG A 162 -5.70 2.69 -6.01
C ARG A 162 -6.21 2.56 -4.57
N PHE A 163 -5.44 1.99 -3.66
CA PHE A 163 -5.81 1.92 -2.25
C PHE A 163 -5.95 3.32 -1.63
N ALA A 164 -5.02 4.22 -1.90
CA ALA A 164 -5.05 5.59 -1.37
C ALA A 164 -6.20 6.44 -1.93
N SER A 165 -6.63 6.24 -3.18
CA SER A 165 -7.84 6.91 -3.70
C SER A 165 -9.12 6.40 -3.03
N ARG A 166 -9.21 5.10 -2.77
CA ARG A 166 -10.40 4.50 -2.15
C ARG A 166 -10.52 4.90 -0.67
N ALA A 167 -9.41 4.90 0.08
CA ALA A 167 -9.38 5.34 1.48
C ALA A 167 -9.83 6.80 1.64
N ARG A 168 -9.51 7.67 0.66
CA ARG A 168 -10.03 9.04 0.62
C ARG A 168 -11.54 9.08 0.37
N GLN A 169 -12.04 8.27 -0.55
CA GLN A 169 -13.48 8.20 -0.84
C GLN A 169 -14.33 7.74 0.36
N PHE A 170 -13.80 6.85 1.20
CA PHE A 170 -14.43 6.47 2.47
C PHE A 170 -14.43 7.61 3.50
N ARG A 171 -13.42 8.49 3.51
CA ARG A 171 -13.30 9.61 4.46
C ARG A 171 -14.26 10.78 4.16
N TYR A 172 -14.71 10.94 2.91
CA TYR A 172 -15.64 12.01 2.50
C TYR A 172 -17.11 11.58 2.47
N ARG A 173 -17.41 10.31 2.81
CA ARG A 173 -18.76 9.78 2.83
C ARG A 173 -19.30 9.77 4.27
N HIS A 174 -19.39 10.98 4.85
CA HIS A 174 -20.06 11.27 6.11
C HIS A 174 -20.87 12.55 5.95
#